data_AF-A0A3N0WES6-F1
#
_entry.id   AF-A0A3N0WES6-F1
#
_cell.length_a   1.000
_cell.length_b   1.000
_cell.length_c   1.000
_cell.angle_alpha   90.00
_cell.angle_beta   90.00
_cell.angle_gamma   90.00
#
_symmetry.space_group_name_H-M   'P 1'
#
loop_
_entity.id
_entity.type
_entity.pdbx_description
1 polymer ?
#
loop_
_entity_poly.entity_id
_entity_poly.type
_entity_poly.pdbx_seq_one_letter_code
_entity_poly.pdbx_strand_id
1 'polypeptide(L)'
;MVEAGEYTNEKEQKYPISAWIIITDKKNKKSQEIHFEPNSWTTYSDLPCNSFFVKDFNFDGLEDFTIVWDQGGNAGKLYEYYFQDKNGIFSTIDSFPLQHGMLAEDIDVTNKTIITQSIAGCCHINLNKYKLDSNGSWDISSEQQELKKN
;
A
#
# COMPACT_ATOMS: atom_id res chain seq x y z
N MET A 1 44.64 -9.48 4.15
CA MET A 1 43.97 -9.60 2.83
C MET A 1 42.96 -8.48 2.79
N VAL A 2 43.04 -7.61 1.80
CA VAL A 2 42.10 -6.50 1.61
C VAL A 2 41.14 -6.99 0.53
N GLU A 3 39.90 -7.26 0.91
CA GLU A 3 38.83 -7.52 -0.05
C GLU A 3 38.35 -6.18 -0.59
N ALA A 4 38.55 -5.98 -1.89
CA ALA A 4 37.83 -4.95 -2.63
C ALA A 4 36.45 -5.53 -2.96
N GLY A 5 35.41 -4.99 -2.33
CA GLY A 5 34.04 -5.14 -2.81
C GLY A 5 33.82 -4.16 -3.95
N GLU A 6 33.23 -4.62 -5.06
CA GLU A 6 32.78 -3.74 -6.13
C GLU A 6 31.79 -2.71 -5.56
N TYR A 7 32.16 -1.43 -5.58
CA TYR A 7 31.22 -0.35 -5.31
C TYR A 7 30.29 -0.25 -6.51
N THR A 8 29.11 -0.85 -6.42
CA THR A 8 28.05 -0.67 -7.39
C THR A 8 27.21 0.53 -6.98
N ASN A 9 27.14 1.52 -7.87
CA ASN A 9 26.19 2.62 -7.74
C ASN A 9 24.79 2.01 -7.60
N GLU A 10 24.06 2.32 -6.52
CA GLU A 10 22.70 1.79 -6.28
C GLU A 10 21.75 2.03 -7.47
N LYS A 11 22.03 3.07 -8.27
CA LYS A 11 21.28 3.40 -9.50
C LYS A 11 21.57 2.51 -10.70
N GLU A 12 22.62 1.69 -10.66
CA GLU A 12 23.09 0.86 -11.78
C GLU A 12 22.98 -0.65 -11.49
N GLN A 13 22.28 -1.02 -10.42
CA GLN A 13 22.05 -2.43 -10.11
C GLN A 13 21.15 -3.09 -11.17
N LYS A 14 21.62 -4.24 -11.67
CA LYS A 14 20.89 -5.10 -12.63
C LYS A 14 19.55 -5.63 -12.05
N TYR A 15 19.42 -5.67 -10.72
CA TYR A 15 18.23 -6.12 -9.98
C TYR A 15 18.03 -5.26 -8.71
N PRO A 16 17.43 -4.07 -8.81
CA PRO A 16 17.65 -3.06 -7.79
C PRO A 16 17.22 -3.29 -6.32
N ILE A 17 16.49 -4.29 -5.83
CA ILE A 17 16.06 -4.52 -4.41
C ILE A 17 15.37 -3.37 -3.61
N SER A 18 15.60 -2.10 -3.92
CA SER A 18 15.06 -0.93 -3.24
C SER A 18 14.98 0.25 -4.21
N ALA A 19 14.21 1.27 -3.82
CA ALA A 19 14.09 2.51 -4.57
C ALA A 19 13.95 3.71 -3.62
N TRP A 20 14.31 4.89 -4.14
CA TRP A 20 14.00 6.16 -3.50
C TRP A 20 12.78 6.78 -4.17
N ILE A 21 11.72 6.97 -3.41
CA ILE A 21 10.51 7.66 -3.85
C ILE A 21 10.63 9.11 -3.40
N ILE A 22 10.49 10.05 -4.34
CA ILE A 22 10.43 11.48 -4.04
C ILE A 22 8.98 11.94 -4.15
N ILE A 23 8.39 12.29 -3.02
CA ILE A 23 7.03 12.80 -2.96
C ILE A 23 7.10 14.31 -2.86
N THR A 24 6.34 15.00 -3.72
CA THR A 24 6.32 16.46 -3.75
C THR A 24 4.89 16.97 -3.68
N ASP A 25 4.59 17.71 -2.62
CA ASP A 25 3.34 18.45 -2.53
C ASP A 25 3.41 19.65 -3.49
N LYS A 26 2.50 19.63 -4.48
CA LYS A 26 2.48 20.64 -5.55
C LYS A 26 2.14 22.04 -5.04
N LYS A 27 1.38 22.16 -3.94
CA LYS A 27 0.87 23.41 -3.38
C LYS A 27 1.96 24.13 -2.58
N ASN A 28 2.63 23.43 -1.67
CA ASN A 28 3.64 24.05 -0.78
C ASN A 28 5.09 23.80 -1.20
N LYS A 29 5.33 23.01 -2.28
CA LYS A 29 6.65 22.66 -2.81
C LYS A 29 7.55 21.93 -1.81
N LYS A 30 6.98 21.35 -0.75
CA LYS A 30 7.72 20.46 0.13
C LYS A 30 7.93 19.13 -0.57
N SER A 31 9.11 18.57 -0.38
CA SER A 31 9.46 17.25 -0.85
C SER A 31 9.92 16.38 0.30
N GLN A 32 9.63 15.08 0.20
CA GLN A 32 10.12 14.06 1.10
C GLN A 32 10.70 12.91 0.27
N GLU A 33 11.84 12.41 0.72
CA GLU A 33 12.44 11.18 0.21
C GLU A 33 12.05 10.01 1.11
N ILE A 34 11.61 8.92 0.49
CA ILE A 34 11.20 7.70 1.17
C ILE A 34 12.02 6.56 0.57
N HIS A 35 12.73 5.83 1.42
CA HIS A 35 13.40 4.60 1.04
C HIS A 35 12.36 3.47 1.03
N PHE A 36 12.25 2.77 -0.08
CA PHE A 36 11.19 1.80 -0.35
C PHE A 36 11.77 0.45 -0.80
N GLU A 37 11.36 -0.63 -0.14
CA GLU A 37 11.84 -1.99 -0.37
C GLU A 37 10.66 -2.94 -0.64
N PRO A 38 10.19 -3.10 -1.89
CA PRO A 38 9.10 -4.02 -2.21
C PRO A 38 9.56 -5.49 -2.15
N ASN A 39 8.73 -6.34 -1.57
CA ASN A 39 9.02 -7.76 -1.37
C ASN A 39 9.12 -8.57 -2.69
N SER A 40 8.36 -8.20 -3.71
CA SER A 40 8.38 -8.89 -5.03
C SER A 40 9.31 -8.22 -6.07
N TRP A 41 10.47 -7.70 -5.65
CA TRP A 41 11.39 -6.94 -6.52
C TRP A 41 11.75 -7.66 -7.83
N THR A 42 11.93 -8.99 -7.79
CA THR A 42 12.31 -9.80 -8.96
C THR A 42 11.31 -9.76 -10.12
N THR A 43 10.10 -9.26 -9.89
CA THR A 43 9.05 -9.11 -10.92
C THR A 43 9.04 -7.71 -11.55
N TYR A 44 9.77 -6.75 -10.99
CA TYR A 44 9.76 -5.35 -11.43
C TYR A 44 11.10 -4.99 -12.09
N SER A 45 11.07 -4.68 -13.39
CA SER A 45 12.18 -3.96 -14.02
C SER A 45 12.23 -2.50 -13.56
N ASP A 46 11.08 -1.95 -13.18
CA ASP A 46 10.84 -0.58 -12.73
C ASP A 46 9.67 -0.56 -11.73
N LEU A 47 9.61 0.47 -10.85
CA LEU A 47 8.46 0.67 -9.97
C LEU A 47 7.17 0.81 -10.79
N PRO A 48 6.07 0.14 -10.42
CA PRO A 48 4.81 0.23 -11.15
C PRO A 48 4.12 1.58 -10.82
N CYS A 49 4.57 2.68 -11.42
CA CYS A 49 4.00 4.02 -11.22
C CYS A 49 2.50 4.10 -11.57
N ASN A 50 2.00 3.18 -12.42
CA ASN A 50 0.57 3.04 -12.73
C ASN A 50 -0.24 2.33 -11.63
N SER A 51 0.40 1.97 -10.52
CA SER A 51 -0.21 1.35 -9.34
C SER A 51 0.13 2.15 -8.08
N PHE A 52 0.17 3.47 -8.24
CA PHE A 52 0.25 4.46 -7.19
C PHE A 52 -1.12 5.10 -7.02
N PHE A 53 -1.66 5.07 -5.81
CA PHE A 53 -3.00 5.61 -5.52
C PHE A 53 -2.93 6.62 -4.39
N VAL A 54 -3.69 7.71 -4.50
CA VAL A 54 -3.79 8.78 -3.50
C VAL A 54 -5.24 8.88 -3.05
N LYS A 55 -5.48 8.70 -1.75
CA LYS A 55 -6.80 8.77 -1.10
C LYS A 55 -6.60 9.03 0.39
N ASP A 56 -7.63 9.47 1.09
CA ASP A 56 -7.68 9.49 2.56
C ASP A 56 -8.05 8.08 3.06
N PHE A 57 -7.04 7.29 3.45
CA PHE A 57 -7.24 5.89 3.85
C PHE A 57 -7.53 5.74 5.35
N ASN A 58 -7.13 6.70 6.16
CA ASN A 58 -7.35 6.70 7.62
C ASN A 58 -8.50 7.62 8.09
N PHE A 59 -9.20 8.27 7.17
CA PHE A 59 -10.36 9.14 7.41
C PHE A 59 -10.05 10.36 8.30
N ASP A 60 -8.85 10.92 8.18
CA ASP A 60 -8.43 12.11 8.93
C ASP A 60 -8.57 13.43 8.15
N GLY A 61 -8.95 13.34 6.87
CA GLY A 61 -9.12 14.48 5.97
C GLY A 61 -7.85 14.93 5.25
N LEU A 62 -6.73 14.22 5.40
CA LEU A 62 -5.49 14.41 4.65
C LEU A 62 -5.35 13.37 3.53
N GLU A 63 -4.57 13.71 2.51
CA GLU A 63 -4.31 12.77 1.41
C GLU A 63 -3.18 11.83 1.81
N ASP A 64 -3.46 10.53 1.84
CA ASP A 64 -2.48 9.47 1.98
C ASP A 64 -2.12 8.90 0.60
N PHE A 65 -1.12 8.03 0.54
CA PHE A 65 -0.86 7.29 -0.68
C PHE A 65 -0.50 5.84 -0.42
N THR A 66 -0.58 5.04 -1.48
CA THR A 66 -0.13 3.66 -1.47
C THR A 66 0.58 3.28 -2.76
N ILE A 67 1.55 2.37 -2.63
CA ILE A 67 2.34 1.81 -3.72
C ILE A 67 2.40 0.28 -3.59
N VAL A 68 2.50 -0.41 -4.72
CA VAL A 68 2.58 -1.88 -4.72
C VAL A 68 3.88 -2.33 -4.06
N TRP A 69 3.73 -3.15 -3.02
CA TRP A 69 4.81 -3.76 -2.25
C TRP A 69 5.09 -5.19 -2.70
N ASP A 70 4.05 -5.96 -3.05
CA ASP A 70 4.20 -7.35 -3.48
C ASP A 70 3.19 -7.69 -4.60
N GLN A 71 3.49 -8.69 -5.42
CA GLN A 71 2.54 -9.16 -6.44
C GLN A 71 1.41 -10.02 -5.85
N GLY A 72 1.58 -10.51 -4.61
CA GLY A 72 0.63 -11.30 -3.82
C GLY A 72 0.15 -12.60 -4.48
N GLY A 73 0.83 -13.04 -5.54
CA GLY A 73 0.51 -14.25 -6.29
C GLY A 73 -0.95 -14.29 -6.74
N ASN A 74 -1.65 -15.38 -6.40
CA ASN A 74 -3.05 -15.59 -6.79
C ASN A 74 -4.05 -14.67 -6.09
N ALA A 75 -3.65 -14.00 -5.00
CA ALA A 75 -4.52 -13.08 -4.25
C ALA A 75 -4.53 -11.65 -4.86
N GLY A 76 -3.65 -11.39 -5.83
CA GLY A 76 -3.45 -10.07 -6.41
C GLY A 76 -2.45 -9.22 -5.63
N LYS A 77 -2.16 -8.03 -6.15
CA LYS A 77 -1.14 -7.11 -5.61
C LYS A 77 -1.38 -6.75 -4.15
N LEU A 78 -0.30 -6.69 -3.38
CA LEU A 78 -0.27 -6.17 -2.01
C LEU A 78 0.41 -4.80 -1.98
N TYR A 79 0.01 -3.99 -1.02
CA TYR A 79 0.25 -2.55 -1.04
C TYR A 79 0.85 -2.07 0.27
N GLU A 80 1.81 -1.16 0.19
CA GLU A 80 2.34 -0.42 1.32
C GLU A 80 1.68 0.95 1.38
N TYR A 81 1.22 1.34 2.57
CA TYR A 81 0.44 2.56 2.78
C TYR A 81 1.23 3.57 3.61
N TYR A 82 1.13 4.82 3.20
CA TYR A 82 1.85 5.93 3.79
C TYR A 82 0.87 7.06 4.08
N PHE A 83 0.86 7.48 5.34
CA PHE A 83 -0.12 8.40 5.89
C PHE A 83 0.49 9.76 6.10
N GLN A 84 -0.23 10.81 5.68
CA GLN A 84 0.23 12.18 5.82
C GLN A 84 -0.06 12.72 7.22
N ASP A 85 0.93 13.31 7.88
CA ASP A 85 0.72 14.07 9.11
C ASP A 85 0.34 15.53 8.82
N LYS A 86 -0.08 16.25 9.87
CA LYS A 86 -0.41 17.69 9.78
C LYS A 86 0.73 18.60 9.27
N ASN A 87 1.98 18.12 9.27
CA ASN A 87 3.14 18.86 8.77
C ASN A 87 3.42 18.57 7.29
N GLY A 88 2.71 17.60 6.70
CA GLY A 88 2.86 17.11 5.35
C GLY A 88 3.91 16.00 5.21
N ILE A 89 4.29 15.35 6.31
CA ILE A 89 5.26 14.25 6.34
C ILE A 89 4.50 12.93 6.24
N PHE A 90 4.99 12.03 5.39
CA PHE A 90 4.43 10.71 5.15
C PHE A 90 5.18 9.63 5.90
N SER A 91 4.46 8.71 6.54
CA SER A 91 5.04 7.54 7.21
C SER A 91 4.05 6.38 7.24
N THR A 92 4.55 5.16 7.40
CA THR A 92 3.69 3.99 7.67
C THR A 92 3.08 4.07 9.06
N ILE A 93 1.93 3.43 9.26
CA ILE A 93 1.26 3.32 10.56
C ILE A 93 1.00 1.84 10.86
N ASP A 94 1.58 1.32 11.95
CA ASP A 94 1.48 -0.10 12.33
C ASP A 94 0.05 -0.54 12.63
N SER A 95 -0.81 0.37 13.10
CA SER A 95 -2.21 0.06 13.41
C SER A 95 -3.13 0.00 12.18
N PHE A 96 -2.63 0.34 11.00
CA PHE A 96 -3.45 0.29 9.78
C PHE A 96 -3.60 -1.16 9.29
N PRO A 97 -4.83 -1.68 9.16
CA PRO A 97 -5.05 -3.12 8.99
C PRO A 97 -4.73 -3.63 7.59
N LEU A 98 -4.55 -2.74 6.62
CA LEU A 98 -4.21 -3.08 5.22
C LEU A 98 -2.74 -2.80 4.90
N GLN A 99 -1.90 -2.51 5.90
CA GLN A 99 -0.47 -2.42 5.67
C GLN A 99 0.06 -3.76 5.12
N HIS A 100 0.69 -3.71 3.94
CA HIS A 100 1.07 -4.90 3.16
C HIS A 100 -0.11 -5.81 2.76
N GLY A 101 -1.31 -5.24 2.68
CA GLY A 101 -2.55 -5.91 2.35
C GLY A 101 -3.08 -5.55 0.96
N MET A 102 -4.33 -5.94 0.69
CA MET A 102 -5.03 -5.61 -0.56
C MET A 102 -5.24 -4.11 -0.72
N LEU A 103 -5.52 -3.67 -1.95
CA LEU A 103 -5.89 -2.28 -2.21
C LEU A 103 -7.20 -1.91 -1.48
N ALA A 104 -7.19 -0.81 -0.75
CA ALA A 104 -8.38 -0.15 -0.22
C ALA A 104 -9.17 0.53 -1.36
N GLU A 105 -9.86 -0.30 -2.15
CA GLU A 105 -10.55 0.16 -3.36
C GLU A 105 -11.90 0.81 -3.01
N ASP A 106 -12.72 0.11 -2.23
CA ASP A 106 -14.05 0.54 -1.81
C ASP A 106 -13.98 1.21 -0.43
N ILE A 107 -14.15 2.54 -0.43
CA ILE A 107 -14.02 3.39 0.76
C ILE A 107 -15.31 4.19 0.94
N ASP A 108 -15.96 3.99 2.07
CA ASP A 108 -17.07 4.79 2.56
C ASP A 108 -16.56 5.77 3.62
N VAL A 109 -16.32 7.01 3.18
CA VAL A 109 -15.85 8.11 4.05
C VAL A 109 -16.87 8.47 5.12
N THR A 110 -18.17 8.34 4.83
CA THR A 110 -19.24 8.72 5.77
C THR A 110 -19.28 7.74 6.93
N ASN A 111 -19.17 6.45 6.64
CA ASN A 111 -19.20 5.38 7.64
C ASN A 111 -17.81 4.92 8.10
N LYS A 112 -16.74 5.61 7.66
CA LYS A 112 -15.33 5.28 7.94
C LYS A 112 -15.02 3.80 7.77
N THR A 113 -15.42 3.27 6.62
CA THR A 113 -15.35 1.84 6.30
C THR A 113 -14.57 1.62 5.03
N ILE A 114 -13.70 0.62 5.02
CA ILE A 114 -13.05 0.07 3.83
C ILE A 114 -13.58 -1.35 3.62
N ILE A 115 -13.89 -1.68 2.37
CA ILE A 115 -14.25 -3.04 1.96
C ILE A 115 -13.20 -3.54 0.97
N THR A 116 -12.72 -4.76 1.19
CA THR A 116 -11.87 -5.48 0.22
C THR A 116 -12.55 -6.79 -0.15
N GLN A 117 -12.34 -7.22 -1.39
CA GLN A 117 -12.89 -8.46 -1.91
C GLN A 117 -11.77 -9.34 -2.47
N SER A 118 -11.70 -10.58 -2.02
CA SER A 118 -10.81 -11.60 -2.60
C SER A 118 -11.58 -12.83 -3.03
N ILE A 119 -11.08 -13.52 -4.06
CA ILE A 119 -11.67 -14.78 -4.53
C ILE A 119 -11.31 -15.88 -3.54
N ALA A 120 -12.31 -16.65 -3.10
CA ALA A 120 -12.17 -17.77 -2.19
C ALA A 120 -12.57 -19.07 -2.90
N GLY A 121 -11.57 -19.83 -3.37
CA GLY A 121 -11.80 -21.04 -4.16
C GLY A 121 -12.40 -20.73 -5.54
N CYS A 122 -13.25 -21.62 -6.05
CA CYS A 122 -13.83 -21.47 -7.40
C CYS A 122 -15.03 -20.53 -7.49
N CYS A 123 -15.73 -20.38 -6.37
CA CYS A 123 -17.15 -20.10 -6.38
C CYS A 123 -17.59 -19.17 -5.25
N HIS A 124 -16.65 -18.71 -4.42
CA HIS A 124 -16.93 -17.81 -3.33
C HIS A 124 -16.03 -16.58 -3.40
N ILE A 125 -16.46 -15.53 -2.72
CA ILE A 125 -15.68 -14.33 -2.44
C ILE A 125 -15.62 -14.15 -0.93
N ASN A 126 -14.48 -13.67 -0.43
CA ASN A 126 -14.38 -13.14 0.91
C ASN A 126 -14.51 -11.62 0.83
N LEU A 127 -15.47 -11.07 1.55
CA LEU A 127 -15.63 -9.64 1.79
C LEU A 127 -15.05 -9.33 3.17
N ASN A 128 -13.93 -8.61 3.19
CA ASN A 128 -13.37 -8.11 4.45
C ASN A 128 -13.76 -6.66 4.61
N LYS A 129 -14.32 -6.35 5.78
CA LYS A 129 -14.72 -5.02 6.20
C LYS A 129 -13.80 -4.54 7.31
N TYR A 130 -13.27 -3.34 7.14
CA TYR A 130 -12.43 -2.64 8.10
C TYR A 130 -13.13 -1.34 8.44
N LYS A 131 -13.53 -1.18 9.71
CA LYS A 131 -14.22 0.02 10.17
C LYS A 131 -13.38 0.72 11.22
N LEU A 132 -13.11 2.01 11.02
CA LEU A 132 -12.41 2.82 12.00
C LEU A 132 -13.38 3.27 13.09
N ASP A 133 -13.11 2.88 14.33
CA ASP A 133 -13.84 3.34 15.51
C ASP A 133 -13.37 4.75 15.94
N SER A 134 -14.23 5.43 16.68
CA SER A 134 -14.01 6.73 17.30
C SER A 134 -12.76 6.84 18.18
N ASN A 135 -12.28 5.72 18.72
CA ASN A 135 -11.05 5.66 19.52
C ASN A 135 -9.76 5.48 18.67
N GLY A 136 -9.89 5.41 17.34
CA GLY A 136 -8.78 5.21 16.41
C GLY A 136 -8.40 3.74 16.16
N SER A 137 -9.14 2.79 16.72
CA SER A 137 -8.94 1.35 16.51
C SER A 137 -9.75 0.83 15.33
N TRP A 138 -9.30 -0.26 14.72
CA TRP A 138 -9.97 -0.87 13.58
C TRP A 138 -10.76 -2.11 14.00
N ASP A 139 -12.06 -2.08 13.75
CA ASP A 139 -12.93 -3.25 13.79
C ASP A 139 -12.84 -3.99 12.46
N ILE A 140 -12.49 -5.28 12.52
CA ILE A 140 -12.27 -6.11 11.34
C ILE A 140 -13.26 -7.27 11.34
N SER A 141 -13.96 -7.46 10.24
CA SER A 141 -14.87 -8.60 10.04
C SER A 141 -14.74 -9.16 8.63
N SER A 142 -14.88 -10.47 8.48
CA SER A 142 -14.87 -11.15 7.18
C SER A 142 -16.16 -11.95 7.00
N GLU A 143 -16.74 -11.88 5.81
CA GLU A 143 -17.88 -12.68 5.37
C GLU A 143 -17.55 -13.38 4.06
N GLN A 144 -17.93 -14.65 3.93
CA GLN A 144 -17.82 -15.38 2.68
C GLN A 144 -19.18 -15.44 1.99
N GLN A 145 -19.21 -15.14 0.69
CA GLN A 145 -20.43 -15.16 -0.12
C GLN A 145 -20.22 -16.00 -1.37
N GLU A 146 -21.27 -16.71 -1.82
CA GLU A 146 -21.25 -17.39 -3.12
C GLU A 146 -21.25 -16.36 -4.26
N LEU A 147 -20.44 -16.62 -5.29
CA LEU A 147 -20.49 -15.90 -6.56
C LEU A 147 -21.84 -16.17 -7.20
N LYS A 148 -22.74 -15.18 -7.18
CA LYS A 148 -24.01 -15.26 -7.91
C LYS A 148 -23.70 -15.42 -9.40
N LYS A 149 -24.00 -16.59 -9.96
CA LYS A 149 -24.02 -16.79 -11.41
C LYS A 149 -25.18 -15.99 -11.99
N ASN A 150 -24.88 -14.93 -12.72
CA ASN A 150 -25.83 -14.28 -13.63
C ASN A 150 -26.07 -15.18 -14.84
#